data_AF-A0A8S2YS98-F1
#
_entry.id   AF-A0A8S2YS98-F1
#
_cell.length_a   1.000
_cell.length_b   1.000
_cell.length_c   1.000
_cell.angle_alpha   90.00
_cell.angle_beta   90.00
_cell.angle_gamma   90.00
#
_symmetry.space_group_name_H-M   'P 1'
#
loop_
_entity.id
_entity.type
_entity.pdbx_description
1 polymer ?
#
loop_
_entity_poly.entity_id
_entity_poly.type
_entity_poly.pdbx_seq_one_letter_code
_entity_poly.pdbx_strand_id
1 'polypeptide(L)'
;MEYRFPQRGWLVDFINKFGELGGFDKILNRFISSETKLTISVVIALLKPWGLCYEYLTQSTIEKYFARIIEFVPLFLNQLTENDFKVEVKTESKNDSLSAVIKWLRYLASRLPNSDRACRDLDELRLKMILRLLQTNSFSGKMNALNEVHKLLPSLTPIHRSTLNRSDDSEGLTPEKFIQWIQEHQILDIVLRDCLHQPQYVEKLERILRFMIKEQALSRNDLAKIWNASCGKHEAIEKNVHDLLAKLAWDFSPEQLEQLFDCFRESWTKASKKQREKLLELIRRLAEDDKEGLMANKVLELLWNISHDKLFPNEIIDQALAAHLKILDYSCLPEKEKTKLSWIDRMMEEVKQDQHVIISLKQMREICTQFSDHAYMHNMSRISYPLNRISLIDRLEDKHKITRVITENLCHYMENTRNCREETKKILPPEDYYPDGRFNHNQQINERLVFLKFILKEGRMNLCFDFTKMLWITLAEQPVYPSDREQCFRWFAEIIDEVGFDFKTGKDFFQNHFMKLEPHLLTDLGMNCFDRFFKSVNAQLNKFLPKRRSMRLI
;
A
#
# COMPACT_ATOMS: atom_id res chain seq x y z
N MET A 1 55.85 -2.29 -15.43
CA MET A 1 56.31 -1.31 -14.43
C MET A 1 55.82 0.07 -14.87
N GLU A 2 54.63 0.45 -14.45
CA GLU A 2 54.16 1.84 -14.58
C GLU A 2 54.60 2.61 -13.33
N TYR A 3 55.57 3.52 -13.49
CA TYR A 3 55.91 4.49 -12.46
C TYR A 3 54.75 5.48 -12.33
N ARG A 4 53.79 5.20 -11.45
CA ARG A 4 52.92 6.25 -10.90
C ARG A 4 53.82 7.16 -10.05
N PHE A 5 54.12 8.35 -10.55
CA PHE A 5 54.64 9.44 -9.72
C PHE A 5 53.76 9.56 -8.46
N PRO A 6 54.32 9.58 -7.23
CA PRO A 6 53.49 9.74 -6.05
C PRO A 6 52.86 11.13 -6.10
N GLN A 7 51.54 11.20 -6.25
CA GLN A 7 50.77 12.45 -6.39
C GLN A 7 50.89 13.42 -5.18
N ARG A 8 51.74 13.17 -4.18
CA ARG A 8 51.93 13.98 -2.96
C ARG A 8 53.34 13.85 -2.33
N GLY A 9 54.42 14.03 -3.09
CA GLY A 9 55.79 13.95 -2.54
C GLY A 9 56.03 14.83 -1.31
N TRP A 10 55.51 16.06 -1.34
CA TRP A 10 55.58 17.02 -0.22
C TRP A 10 54.96 16.50 1.09
N LEU A 11 53.96 15.61 1.02
CA LEU A 11 53.32 15.04 2.20
C LEU A 11 54.26 14.03 2.87
N VAL A 12 54.99 13.25 2.08
CA VAL A 12 56.00 12.31 2.56
C VAL A 12 57.12 13.07 3.26
N ASP A 13 57.57 14.20 2.69
CA ASP A 13 58.58 15.06 3.31
C ASP A 13 58.13 15.61 4.66
N PHE A 14 56.87 16.05 4.78
CA PHE A 14 56.32 16.48 6.08
C PHE A 14 56.19 15.35 7.09
N ILE A 15 55.78 14.16 6.66
CA ILE A 15 55.69 12.97 7.53
C ILE A 15 57.08 12.60 8.06
N ASN A 16 58.09 12.58 7.18
CA ASN A 16 59.47 12.31 7.56
C ASN A 16 59.99 13.38 8.52
N LYS A 17 59.76 14.67 8.21
CA LYS A 17 60.18 15.77 9.08
C LYS A 17 59.52 15.73 10.45
N PHE A 18 58.24 15.36 10.51
CA PHE A 18 57.53 15.15 11.77
C PHE A 18 58.16 14.02 12.59
N GLY A 19 58.56 12.92 11.93
CA GLY A 19 59.29 11.82 12.56
C GLY A 19 60.67 12.22 13.09
N GLU A 20 61.46 12.94 12.29
CA GLU A 20 62.78 13.46 12.70
C GLU A 20 62.72 14.34 13.95
N LEU A 21 61.63 15.11 14.10
CA LEU A 21 61.40 15.97 15.27
C LEU A 21 60.87 15.20 16.50
N GLY A 22 60.85 13.86 16.46
CA GLY A 22 60.33 12.99 17.52
C GLY A 22 58.81 13.08 17.68
N GLY A 23 58.10 13.48 16.61
CA GLY A 23 56.65 13.67 16.66
C GLY A 23 55.88 12.38 16.93
N PHE A 24 56.33 11.25 16.36
CA PHE A 24 55.70 9.94 16.60
C PHE A 24 55.83 9.48 18.05
N ASP A 25 57.01 9.69 18.67
CA ASP A 25 57.23 9.40 20.08
C ASP A 25 56.31 10.25 20.97
N LYS A 26 56.13 11.53 20.64
CA LYS A 26 55.19 12.41 21.38
C LYS A 26 53.75 11.93 21.28
N ILE A 27 53.31 11.45 20.12
CA ILE A 27 51.96 10.88 19.95
C ILE A 27 51.82 9.62 20.80
N LEU A 28 52.75 8.68 20.66
CA LEU A 28 52.71 7.42 21.41
C LEU A 28 52.70 7.66 22.92
N ASN A 29 53.59 8.53 23.41
CA ASN A 29 53.66 8.92 24.82
C ASN A 29 52.36 9.57 25.30
N ARG A 30 51.67 10.33 24.45
CA ARG A 30 50.39 10.94 24.81
C ARG A 30 49.29 9.91 25.04
N PHE A 31 49.30 8.79 24.30
CA PHE A 31 48.34 7.69 24.51
C PHE A 31 48.69 6.81 25.71
N ILE A 32 49.98 6.62 26.00
CA ILE A 32 50.43 5.71 27.06
C ILE A 32 50.55 6.41 28.43
N SER A 33 50.83 7.72 28.46
CA SER A 33 50.97 8.46 29.72
C SER A 33 49.65 8.54 30.49
N SER A 34 49.68 8.14 31.76
CA SER A 34 48.57 8.22 32.70
C SER A 34 48.36 9.62 33.30
N GLU A 35 49.26 10.57 33.02
CA GLU A 35 49.28 11.89 33.66
C GLU A 35 48.15 12.82 33.20
N THR A 36 47.58 12.59 32.01
CA THR A 36 46.51 13.43 31.46
C THR A 36 45.33 12.60 30.99
N LYS A 37 44.13 12.90 31.49
CA LYS A 37 42.88 12.27 31.01
C LYS A 37 42.73 12.48 29.50
N LEU A 38 42.71 11.39 28.76
CA LEU A 38 42.40 11.39 27.33
C LEU A 38 40.89 11.58 27.14
N THR A 39 40.53 12.49 26.25
CA THR A 39 39.14 12.68 25.80
C THR A 39 39.01 12.19 24.36
N ILE A 40 37.79 11.84 23.96
CA ILE A 40 37.53 11.30 22.62
C ILE A 40 37.89 12.33 21.53
N SER A 41 37.66 13.62 21.79
CA SER A 41 38.08 14.71 20.91
C SER A 41 39.60 14.76 20.69
N VAL A 42 40.38 14.47 21.73
CA VAL A 42 41.85 14.42 21.64
C VAL A 42 42.30 13.17 20.86
N VAL A 43 41.68 12.01 21.12
CA VAL A 43 41.93 10.77 20.35
C VAL A 43 41.73 11.04 18.85
N ILE A 44 40.62 11.69 18.49
CA ILE A 44 40.29 12.03 17.11
C ILE A 44 41.32 12.97 16.50
N ALA A 45 41.69 14.05 17.20
CA ALA A 45 42.66 15.01 16.70
C ALA A 45 44.03 14.37 16.45
N LEU A 46 44.43 13.41 17.31
CA LEU A 46 45.69 12.72 17.20
C LEU A 46 45.69 11.62 16.13
N LEU A 47 44.59 10.89 15.94
CA LEU A 47 44.50 9.78 14.98
C LEU A 47 44.12 10.21 13.56
N LYS A 48 43.29 11.25 13.41
CA LYS A 48 42.74 11.67 12.11
C LYS A 48 43.80 11.89 11.03
N PRO A 49 44.92 12.60 11.27
CA PRO A 49 45.92 12.84 10.24
C PRO A 49 46.50 11.53 9.69
N TRP A 50 46.81 10.58 10.59
CA TRP A 50 47.45 9.31 10.25
C TRP A 50 46.50 8.32 9.60
N GLY A 51 45.24 8.30 10.02
CA GLY A 51 44.19 7.54 9.33
C GLY A 51 43.96 8.01 7.89
N LEU A 52 44.19 9.29 7.58
CA LEU A 52 44.04 9.85 6.23
C LEU A 52 45.29 9.67 5.36
N CYS A 53 46.47 9.47 5.95
CA CYS A 53 47.74 9.32 5.23
C CYS A 53 48.41 7.94 5.44
N TYR A 54 47.68 6.94 5.93
CA TYR A 54 48.22 5.62 6.26
C TYR A 54 48.96 4.92 5.09
N GLU A 55 48.56 5.18 3.85
CA GLU A 55 49.20 4.64 2.64
C GLU A 55 50.65 5.12 2.46
N TYR A 56 50.99 6.28 3.05
CA TYR A 56 52.33 6.88 2.98
C TYR A 56 53.23 6.47 4.15
N LEU A 57 52.71 5.72 5.13
CA LEU A 57 53.50 5.23 6.26
C LEU A 57 54.13 3.87 5.92
N THR A 58 55.41 3.70 6.28
CA THR A 58 56.09 2.41 6.16
C THR A 58 55.55 1.45 7.23
N GLN A 59 55.54 0.15 6.91
CA GLN A 59 55.12 -0.90 7.86
C GLN A 59 55.89 -0.82 9.18
N SER A 60 57.22 -0.64 9.12
CA SER A 60 58.07 -0.48 10.31
C SER A 60 57.69 0.72 11.19
N THR A 61 57.24 1.82 10.59
CA THR A 61 56.77 3.00 11.34
C THR A 61 55.46 2.71 12.06
N ILE A 62 54.53 2.01 11.40
CA ILE A 62 53.25 1.62 11.99
C ILE A 62 53.46 0.62 13.14
N GLU A 63 54.30 -0.39 12.93
CA GLU A 63 54.67 -1.38 13.96
C GLU A 63 55.31 -0.71 15.19
N LYS A 64 56.25 0.22 14.97
CA LYS A 64 56.97 0.86 16.07
C LYS A 64 56.11 1.83 16.88
N TYR A 65 55.30 2.66 16.23
CA TYR A 65 54.62 3.78 16.90
C TYR A 65 53.11 3.63 17.03
N PHE A 66 52.44 2.90 16.14
CA PHE A 66 50.98 2.82 16.11
C PHE A 66 50.43 1.49 16.63
N ALA A 67 51.21 0.41 16.67
CA ALA A 67 50.75 -0.89 17.18
C ALA A 67 50.18 -0.79 18.61
N ARG A 68 50.91 -0.14 19.53
CA ARG A 68 50.43 0.10 20.89
C ARG A 68 49.20 1.01 20.95
N ILE A 69 49.05 1.94 20.01
CA ILE A 69 47.86 2.80 19.93
C ILE A 69 46.65 1.99 19.46
N ILE A 70 46.84 1.09 18.49
CA ILE A 70 45.82 0.17 17.99
C ILE A 70 45.34 -0.79 19.10
N GLU A 71 46.21 -1.17 20.03
CA GLU A 71 45.83 -1.98 21.21
C GLU A 71 45.17 -1.12 22.31
N PHE A 72 45.68 0.07 22.57
CA PHE A 72 45.21 0.94 23.66
C PHE A 72 43.83 1.55 23.40
N VAL A 73 43.57 2.07 22.19
CA VAL A 73 42.34 2.82 21.91
C VAL A 73 41.07 1.95 22.05
N PRO A 74 41.04 0.68 21.61
CA PRO A 74 39.94 -0.24 21.93
C PRO A 74 39.66 -0.40 23.42
N LEU A 75 40.69 -0.49 24.26
CA LEU A 75 40.54 -0.57 25.72
C LEU A 75 39.94 0.72 26.28
N PHE A 76 40.43 1.87 25.82
CA PHE A 76 39.90 3.19 26.19
C PHE A 76 38.41 3.33 25.80
N LEU A 77 38.04 2.99 24.57
CA LEU A 77 36.65 3.07 24.09
C LEU A 77 35.71 2.13 24.88
N ASN A 78 36.20 0.97 25.31
CA ASN A 78 35.42 0.05 26.15
C ASN A 78 35.14 0.60 27.56
N GLN A 79 36.01 1.46 28.10
CA GLN A 79 35.90 2.05 29.44
C GLN A 79 35.03 3.32 29.50
N LEU A 80 34.59 3.84 28.35
CA LEU A 80 33.74 5.03 28.29
C LEU A 80 32.41 4.82 29.03
N THR A 81 31.99 5.84 29.79
CA THR A 81 30.72 5.88 30.53
C THR A 81 29.60 6.48 29.68
N GLU A 82 28.33 6.28 30.06
CA GLU A 82 27.18 6.92 29.38
C GLU A 82 27.30 8.45 29.27
N ASN A 83 27.91 9.09 30.27
CA ASN A 83 28.09 10.54 30.27
C ASN A 83 29.09 10.98 29.18
N ASP A 84 30.14 10.18 28.94
CA ASP A 84 31.11 10.44 27.88
C ASP A 84 30.43 10.36 26.50
N PHE A 85 29.58 9.35 26.30
CA PHE A 85 28.75 9.23 25.08
C PHE A 85 27.77 10.41 24.93
N LYS A 86 27.12 10.86 26.01
CA LYS A 86 26.18 12.00 25.97
C LYS A 86 26.88 13.33 25.62
N VAL A 87 28.09 13.55 26.14
CA VAL A 87 28.87 14.75 25.84
C VAL A 87 29.25 14.78 24.36
N GLU A 88 29.63 13.64 23.80
CA GLU A 88 30.03 13.54 22.40
C GLU A 88 28.85 13.75 21.43
N VAL A 89 27.69 13.17 21.74
CA VAL A 89 26.46 13.27 20.93
C VAL A 89 25.90 14.71 20.87
N LYS A 90 26.16 15.55 21.87
CA LYS A 90 25.69 16.95 21.90
C LYS A 90 26.48 17.90 20.99
N THR A 91 27.67 17.51 20.55
CA THR A 91 28.47 18.30 19.61
C THR A 91 27.95 18.09 18.18
N GLU A 92 26.89 18.82 17.81
CA GLU A 92 26.11 18.70 16.56
C GLU A 92 26.93 18.72 15.25
N SER A 93 28.21 19.12 15.28
CA SER A 93 29.09 19.22 14.11
C SER A 93 29.99 18.00 13.85
N LYS A 94 29.94 16.93 14.67
CA LYS A 94 30.86 15.78 14.55
C LYS A 94 30.20 14.42 14.78
N ASN A 95 29.02 14.17 14.19
CA ASN A 95 28.21 12.96 14.37
C ASN A 95 28.87 11.59 14.01
N ASP A 96 30.09 11.58 13.46
CA ASP A 96 30.84 10.41 12.99
C ASP A 96 32.11 10.11 13.81
N SER A 97 32.29 10.77 14.94
CA SER A 97 33.54 10.84 15.69
C SER A 97 34.12 9.47 16.10
N LEU A 98 33.32 8.61 16.75
CA LEU A 98 33.74 7.27 17.19
C LEU A 98 34.00 6.32 16.03
N SER A 99 33.12 6.32 15.03
CA SER A 99 33.28 5.45 13.86
C SER A 99 34.45 5.87 12.98
N ALA A 100 34.75 7.17 12.92
CA ALA A 100 35.94 7.68 12.25
C ALA A 100 37.22 7.18 12.94
N VAL A 101 37.26 7.17 14.29
CA VAL A 101 38.38 6.60 15.05
C VAL A 101 38.59 5.13 14.69
N ILE A 102 37.55 4.31 14.75
CA ILE A 102 37.67 2.88 14.44
C ILE A 102 38.07 2.66 12.98
N LYS A 103 37.53 3.45 12.05
CA LYS A 103 37.91 3.43 10.63
C LYS A 103 39.40 3.74 10.43
N TRP A 104 39.93 4.77 11.08
CA TRP A 104 41.34 5.14 10.99
C TRP A 104 42.26 4.09 11.63
N LEU A 105 41.86 3.52 12.77
CA LEU A 105 42.58 2.41 13.39
C LEU A 105 42.63 1.20 12.47
N ARG A 106 41.52 0.88 11.79
CA ARG A 106 41.48 -0.22 10.82
C ARG A 106 42.42 0.01 9.64
N TYR A 107 42.50 1.24 9.12
CA TYR A 107 43.45 1.59 8.05
C TYR A 107 44.91 1.38 8.49
N LEU A 108 45.26 1.81 9.71
CA LEU A 108 46.60 1.58 10.24
C LEU A 108 46.86 0.09 10.50
N ALA A 109 45.89 -0.63 11.09
CA ALA A 109 45.99 -2.05 11.38
C ALA A 109 46.13 -2.92 10.11
N SER A 110 45.51 -2.53 9.00
CA SER A 110 45.61 -3.27 7.72
C SER A 110 47.02 -3.32 7.12
N ARG A 111 47.96 -2.52 7.63
CA ARG A 111 49.36 -2.47 7.19
C ARG A 111 50.29 -3.31 8.09
N LEU A 112 49.75 -3.94 9.15
CA LEU A 112 50.50 -4.82 10.04
C LEU A 112 50.50 -6.27 9.53
N PRO A 113 51.54 -7.07 9.84
CA PRO A 113 51.67 -8.46 9.38
C PRO A 113 50.62 -9.40 10.00
N ASN A 114 50.02 -9.05 11.15
CA ASN A 114 48.89 -9.76 11.78
C ASN A 114 47.58 -8.97 11.66
N SER A 115 47.36 -8.33 10.51
CA SER A 115 46.24 -7.41 10.29
C SER A 115 44.86 -8.04 10.49
N ASP A 116 44.69 -9.34 10.18
CA ASP A 116 43.38 -10.00 10.22
C ASP A 116 42.76 -10.08 11.62
N ARG A 117 43.56 -10.35 12.65
CA ARG A 117 43.05 -10.40 14.03
C ARG A 117 42.68 -9.01 14.51
N ALA A 118 43.57 -8.03 14.34
CA ALA A 118 43.33 -6.66 14.75
C ALA A 118 42.13 -6.04 14.01
N CYS A 119 41.96 -6.34 12.71
CA CYS A 119 40.81 -5.85 11.95
C CYS A 119 39.49 -6.48 12.40
N ARG A 120 39.49 -7.77 12.79
CA ARG A 120 38.31 -8.43 13.38
C ARG A 120 37.93 -7.84 14.72
N ASP A 121 38.90 -7.66 15.62
CA ASP A 121 38.66 -7.06 16.94
C ASP A 121 38.11 -5.62 16.82
N LEU A 122 38.56 -4.87 15.80
CA LEU A 122 38.04 -3.54 15.49
C LEU A 122 36.63 -3.55 14.90
N ASP A 123 36.27 -4.56 14.10
CA ASP A 123 34.90 -4.73 13.60
C ASP A 123 33.93 -5.07 14.74
N GLU A 124 34.32 -5.97 15.64
CA GLU A 124 33.54 -6.30 16.84
C GLU A 124 33.38 -5.08 17.75
N LEU A 125 34.47 -4.33 17.97
CA LEU A 125 34.42 -3.08 18.73
C LEU A 125 33.44 -2.08 18.08
N ARG A 126 33.43 -1.99 16.74
CA ARG A 126 32.50 -1.10 16.03
C ARG A 126 31.06 -1.46 16.31
N LEU A 127 30.70 -2.74 16.19
CA LEU A 127 29.35 -3.23 16.49
C LEU A 127 28.98 -2.98 17.95
N LYS A 128 29.92 -3.19 18.88
CA LYS A 128 29.73 -2.91 20.31
C LYS A 128 29.49 -1.43 20.59
N MET A 129 30.20 -0.52 19.91
CA MET A 129 29.98 0.92 20.04
C MET A 129 28.62 1.35 19.47
N ILE A 130 28.21 0.78 18.32
CA ILE A 130 26.87 1.00 17.74
C ILE A 130 25.78 0.55 18.72
N LEU A 131 25.93 -0.65 19.30
CA LEU A 131 24.99 -1.16 20.30
C LEU A 131 24.86 -0.21 21.50
N ARG A 132 25.98 0.26 22.05
CA ARG A 132 25.97 1.24 23.16
C ARG A 132 25.26 2.52 22.78
N LEU A 133 25.48 3.06 21.58
CA LEU A 133 24.79 4.25 21.08
C LEU A 133 23.27 4.03 20.94
N LEU A 134 22.84 2.87 20.44
CA LEU A 134 21.41 2.49 20.35
C LEU A 134 20.72 2.39 21.72
N GLN A 135 21.46 1.97 22.75
CA GLN A 135 20.96 1.84 24.12
C GLN A 135 20.86 3.18 24.87
N THR A 136 21.42 4.27 24.33
CA THR A 136 21.32 5.59 24.97
C THR A 136 19.90 6.16 24.89
N ASN A 137 19.46 6.86 25.93
CA ASN A 137 18.15 7.57 25.95
C ASN A 137 18.14 8.87 25.12
N SER A 138 19.00 8.99 24.10
CA SER A 138 19.12 10.20 23.27
C SER A 138 18.75 9.89 21.83
N PHE A 139 17.79 10.65 21.29
CA PHE A 139 17.40 10.55 19.87
C PHE A 139 18.60 10.69 18.93
N SER A 140 19.49 11.67 19.19
CA SER A 140 20.69 11.88 18.38
C SER A 140 21.66 10.69 18.46
N GLY A 141 21.81 10.08 19.64
CA GLY A 141 22.64 8.88 19.82
C GLY A 141 22.12 7.70 19.01
N LYS A 142 20.81 7.44 19.06
CA LYS A 142 20.16 6.38 18.27
C LYS A 142 20.22 6.64 16.78
N MET A 143 19.98 7.88 16.35
CA MET A 143 20.08 8.27 14.95
C MET A 143 21.50 8.07 14.40
N ASN A 144 22.53 8.46 15.19
CA ASN A 144 23.93 8.26 14.81
C ASN A 144 24.26 6.77 14.68
N ALA A 145 23.79 5.94 15.61
CA ALA A 145 23.98 4.50 15.53
C ALA A 145 23.33 3.89 14.27
N LEU A 146 22.11 4.30 13.92
CA LEU A 146 21.44 3.86 12.69
C LEU A 146 22.17 4.32 11.42
N ASN A 147 22.68 5.56 11.40
CA ASN A 147 23.52 6.04 10.29
C ASN A 147 24.81 5.22 10.15
N GLU A 148 25.39 4.78 11.25
CA GLU A 148 26.58 3.92 11.23
C GLU A 148 26.27 2.51 10.74
N VAL A 149 25.13 1.93 11.15
CA VAL A 149 24.64 0.68 10.56
C VAL A 149 24.47 0.85 9.05
N HIS A 150 23.89 1.96 8.58
CA HIS A 150 23.69 2.21 7.15
C HIS A 150 25.00 2.27 6.36
N LYS A 151 26.08 2.78 6.95
CA LYS A 151 27.40 2.80 6.32
C LYS A 151 28.02 1.40 6.20
N LEU A 152 27.62 0.45 7.06
CA LEU A 152 28.07 -0.95 6.99
C LEU A 152 27.34 -1.74 5.89
N LEU A 153 26.09 -1.43 5.59
CA LEU A 153 25.27 -2.21 4.66
C LEU A 153 25.88 -2.35 3.24
N PRO A 154 26.42 -1.31 2.58
CA PRO A 154 26.98 -1.45 1.23
C PRO A 154 28.15 -2.45 1.17
N SER A 155 29.04 -2.45 2.16
CA SER A 155 30.15 -3.40 2.24
C SER A 155 29.72 -4.85 2.46
N LEU A 156 28.49 -5.06 2.95
CA LEU A 156 27.92 -6.40 3.17
C LEU A 156 27.20 -6.93 1.92
N THR A 157 26.90 -6.08 0.93
CA THR A 157 26.18 -6.52 -0.29
C THR A 157 27.07 -7.29 -1.28
N PRO A 158 26.58 -8.39 -1.90
CA PRO A 158 27.37 -9.25 -2.79
C PRO A 158 28.00 -8.54 -4.00
N ILE A 159 27.31 -7.54 -4.57
CA ILE A 159 27.72 -6.83 -5.80
C ILE A 159 29.03 -6.04 -5.60
N HIS A 160 29.32 -5.59 -4.37
CA HIS A 160 30.58 -4.91 -4.06
C HIS A 160 31.74 -5.87 -3.77
N ARG A 161 31.48 -7.18 -3.56
CA ARG A 161 32.54 -8.18 -3.46
C ARG A 161 33.12 -8.55 -4.82
N SER A 162 32.35 -8.46 -5.91
CA SER A 162 32.81 -8.87 -7.25
C SER A 162 33.63 -7.80 -7.99
N THR A 163 33.49 -6.52 -7.63
CA THR A 163 34.20 -5.39 -8.27
C THR A 163 35.55 -5.07 -7.63
N LEU A 164 35.76 -5.51 -6.39
CA LEU A 164 37.06 -5.50 -5.74
C LEU A 164 37.65 -6.90 -5.91
N ASN A 165 38.57 -7.07 -6.87
CA ASN A 165 39.49 -8.22 -6.95
C ASN A 165 40.34 -8.31 -5.65
N ARG A 166 39.73 -8.67 -4.52
CA ARG A 166 40.41 -9.13 -3.32
C ARG A 166 40.38 -10.64 -3.38
N SER A 167 41.42 -11.19 -3.99
CA SER A 167 41.85 -12.58 -3.83
C SER A 167 42.45 -12.79 -2.43
N ASP A 168 41.76 -12.33 -1.40
CA ASP A 168 42.07 -12.56 0.01
C ASP A 168 40.77 -12.97 0.67
N ASP A 169 40.73 -14.21 1.15
CA ASP A 169 39.81 -14.69 2.19
C ASP A 169 40.02 -13.89 3.50
N SER A 170 39.88 -12.56 3.47
CA SER A 170 39.89 -11.76 4.69
C SER A 170 38.54 -11.95 5.36
N GLU A 171 38.51 -12.70 6.46
CA GLU A 171 37.38 -12.93 7.38
C GLU A 171 36.89 -11.63 8.06
N GLY A 172 36.55 -10.61 7.27
CA GLY A 172 35.93 -9.37 7.75
C GLY A 172 34.49 -9.60 8.21
N LEU A 173 33.82 -8.52 8.63
CA LEU A 173 32.38 -8.55 8.92
C LEU A 173 31.59 -9.08 7.71
N THR A 174 30.94 -10.22 7.86
CA THR A 174 30.09 -10.85 6.83
C THR A 174 28.61 -10.57 7.10
N PRO A 175 27.72 -10.70 6.10
CA PRO A 175 26.27 -10.60 6.30
C PRO A 175 25.76 -11.51 7.41
N GLU A 176 26.26 -12.74 7.47
CA GLU A 176 25.84 -13.75 8.44
C GLU A 176 26.23 -13.33 9.87
N LYS A 177 27.47 -12.86 10.07
CA LYS A 177 27.93 -12.33 11.37
C LYS A 177 27.15 -11.08 11.78
N PHE A 178 26.81 -10.22 10.81
CA PHE A 178 26.04 -9.02 11.08
C PHE A 178 24.58 -9.33 11.47
N ILE A 179 23.95 -10.31 10.82
CA ILE A 179 22.62 -10.81 11.17
C ILE A 179 22.64 -11.47 12.55
N GLN A 180 23.64 -12.31 12.81
CA GLN A 180 23.84 -12.92 14.13
C GLN A 180 23.95 -11.86 15.22
N TRP A 181 24.72 -10.79 14.98
CA TRP A 181 24.80 -9.65 15.90
C TRP A 181 23.44 -8.95 16.12
N ILE A 182 22.65 -8.75 15.05
CA ILE A 182 21.29 -8.17 15.17
C ILE A 182 20.40 -9.04 16.07
N GLN A 183 20.45 -10.36 15.88
CA GLN A 183 19.61 -11.32 16.59
C GLN A 183 20.09 -11.52 18.03
N GLU A 184 21.37 -11.76 18.28
CA GLU A 184 21.92 -12.00 19.62
C GLU A 184 21.68 -10.82 20.57
N HIS A 185 21.84 -9.59 20.06
CA HIS A 185 21.64 -8.39 20.86
C HIS A 185 20.21 -7.84 20.81
N GLN A 186 19.28 -8.54 20.14
CA GLN A 186 17.88 -8.14 19.99
C GLN A 186 17.75 -6.68 19.54
N ILE A 187 18.52 -6.28 18.52
CA ILE A 187 18.60 -4.89 18.06
C ILE A 187 17.23 -4.34 17.67
N LEU A 188 16.38 -5.17 17.07
CA LEU A 188 15.00 -4.79 16.74
C LEU A 188 14.20 -4.37 17.98
N ASP A 189 14.33 -5.06 19.11
CA ASP A 189 13.61 -4.69 20.34
C ASP A 189 14.09 -3.35 20.93
N ILE A 190 15.37 -3.02 20.71
CA ILE A 190 15.94 -1.74 21.14
C ILE A 190 15.41 -0.60 20.26
N VAL A 191 15.39 -0.81 18.94
CA VAL A 191 15.01 0.20 17.94
C VAL A 191 13.50 0.43 17.89
N LEU A 192 12.67 -0.58 18.18
CA LEU A 192 11.21 -0.45 18.18
C LEU A 192 10.65 0.16 19.49
N ARG A 193 11.47 0.32 20.53
CA ARG A 193 11.00 0.76 21.85
C ARG A 193 10.59 2.22 21.91
N ASP A 194 11.29 3.10 21.20
CA ASP A 194 11.11 4.55 21.23
C ASP A 194 11.47 5.19 19.88
N CYS A 195 11.33 6.51 19.77
CA CYS A 195 11.64 7.30 18.57
C CYS A 195 10.79 7.00 17.31
N LEU A 196 9.91 6.00 17.32
CA LEU A 196 9.01 5.68 16.18
C LEU A 196 8.03 6.79 15.79
N HIS A 197 7.81 7.78 16.67
CA HIS A 197 7.00 8.96 16.35
C HIS A 197 7.72 9.91 15.37
N GLN A 198 9.03 9.76 15.18
CA GLN A 198 9.84 10.57 14.26
C GLN A 198 10.00 9.84 12.90
N PRO A 199 9.44 10.37 11.79
CA PRO A 199 9.50 9.69 10.50
C PRO A 199 10.93 9.41 10.01
N GLN A 200 11.86 10.35 10.21
CA GLN A 200 13.27 10.20 9.82
C GLN A 200 13.94 8.99 10.49
N TYR A 201 13.55 8.66 11.71
CA TYR A 201 14.06 7.48 12.42
C TYR A 201 13.52 6.20 11.79
N VAL A 202 12.23 6.18 11.46
CA VAL A 202 11.55 5.06 10.83
C VAL A 202 12.08 4.79 9.41
N GLU A 203 12.40 5.82 8.64
CA GLU A 203 13.10 5.68 7.34
C GLU A 203 14.47 5.01 7.48
N LYS A 204 15.19 5.27 8.59
CA LYS A 204 16.46 4.60 8.85
C LYS A 204 16.25 3.14 9.25
N LEU A 205 15.24 2.84 10.05
CA LEU A 205 14.85 1.47 10.37
C LEU A 205 14.46 0.66 9.11
N GLU A 206 13.75 1.27 8.16
CA GLU A 206 13.33 0.66 6.89
C GLU A 206 14.50 -0.04 6.17
N ARG A 207 15.65 0.62 6.06
CA ARG A 207 16.82 0.08 5.35
C ARG A 207 17.44 -1.13 6.05
N ILE A 208 17.36 -1.19 7.38
CA ILE A 208 17.83 -2.34 8.17
C ILE A 208 16.88 -3.51 7.95
N LEU A 209 15.57 -3.27 8.02
CA LEU A 209 14.56 -4.30 7.77
C LEU A 209 14.65 -4.84 6.35
N ARG A 210 14.83 -3.98 5.35
CA ARG A 210 15.03 -4.39 3.95
C ARG A 210 16.27 -5.29 3.78
N PHE A 211 17.34 -5.03 4.54
CA PHE A 211 18.51 -5.92 4.57
C PHE A 211 18.17 -7.27 5.21
N MET A 212 17.48 -7.29 6.36
CA MET A 212 17.07 -8.54 7.01
C MET A 212 16.13 -9.39 6.14
N ILE A 213 15.21 -8.75 5.40
CA ILE A 213 14.30 -9.43 4.46
C ILE A 213 15.12 -10.05 3.32
N LYS A 214 16.05 -9.29 2.72
CA LYS A 214 16.88 -9.77 1.62
C LYS A 214 17.75 -10.98 2.00
N GLU A 215 18.27 -10.99 3.22
CA GLU A 215 19.09 -12.08 3.75
C GLU A 215 18.25 -13.18 4.43
N GLN A 216 16.92 -13.17 4.29
CA GLN A 216 16.00 -14.18 4.85
C GLN A 216 16.11 -14.35 6.38
N ALA A 217 16.46 -13.28 7.08
CA ALA A 217 16.72 -13.26 8.52
C ALA A 217 15.57 -12.66 9.35
N LEU A 218 14.57 -12.06 8.70
CA LEU A 218 13.41 -11.48 9.38
C LEU A 218 12.42 -12.59 9.76
N SER A 219 12.40 -12.95 11.04
CA SER A 219 11.57 -14.04 11.55
C SER A 219 10.11 -13.63 11.72
N ARG A 220 9.23 -14.62 11.93
CA ARG A 220 7.83 -14.35 12.26
C ARG A 220 7.71 -13.51 13.54
N ASN A 221 8.44 -13.87 14.59
CA ASN A 221 8.40 -13.13 15.85
C ASN A 221 8.83 -11.65 15.67
N ASP A 222 9.78 -11.38 14.78
CA ASP A 222 10.22 -10.02 14.49
C ASP A 222 9.12 -9.17 13.83
N LEU A 223 8.36 -9.75 12.89
CA LEU A 223 7.19 -9.07 12.31
C LEU A 223 6.11 -8.78 13.34
N ALA A 224 5.85 -9.73 14.24
CA ALA A 224 4.90 -9.52 15.35
C ALA A 224 5.37 -8.38 16.27
N LYS A 225 6.67 -8.28 16.55
CA LYS A 225 7.25 -7.17 17.32
C LYS A 225 7.08 -5.83 16.62
N ILE A 226 7.33 -5.76 15.30
CA ILE A 226 7.12 -4.54 14.50
C ILE A 226 5.66 -4.11 14.55
N TRP A 227 4.73 -5.05 14.37
CA TRP A 227 3.30 -4.78 14.46
C TRP A 227 2.89 -4.30 15.86
N ASN A 228 3.28 -5.03 16.90
CA ASN A 228 2.94 -4.69 18.29
C ASN A 228 3.53 -3.35 18.76
N ALA A 229 4.58 -2.84 18.09
CA ALA A 229 5.13 -1.52 18.35
C ALA A 229 4.15 -0.38 18.00
N SER A 230 3.17 -0.61 17.12
CA SER A 230 2.11 0.36 16.82
C SER A 230 0.90 0.24 17.75
N CYS A 231 0.55 -0.98 18.18
CA CYS A 231 -0.69 -1.26 18.88
C CYS A 231 -0.86 -0.44 20.17
N GLY A 232 -1.94 0.36 20.25
CA GLY A 232 -2.30 1.13 21.44
C GLY A 232 -1.36 2.30 21.75
N LYS A 233 -0.53 2.72 20.79
CA LYS A 233 0.38 3.86 20.90
C LYS A 233 -0.22 5.13 20.27
N HIS A 234 0.55 6.21 20.29
CA HIS A 234 0.14 7.48 19.69
C HIS A 234 -0.10 7.34 18.19
N GLU A 235 -1.06 8.10 17.67
CA GLU A 235 -1.50 8.05 16.27
C GLU A 235 -0.36 8.18 15.23
N ALA A 236 0.63 9.01 15.54
CA ALA A 236 1.81 9.19 14.69
C ALA A 236 2.68 7.92 14.60
N ILE A 237 2.79 7.15 15.70
CA ILE A 237 3.53 5.89 15.73
C ILE A 237 2.79 4.85 14.89
N GLU A 238 1.47 4.73 15.08
CA GLU A 238 0.63 3.84 14.28
C GLU A 238 0.81 4.11 12.79
N LYS A 239 0.69 5.38 12.38
CA LYS A 239 0.87 5.78 10.98
C LYS A 239 2.26 5.42 10.46
N ASN A 240 3.33 5.80 11.17
CA ASN A 240 4.69 5.58 10.69
C ASN A 240 5.02 4.08 10.55
N VAL A 241 4.57 3.24 11.49
CA VAL A 241 4.77 1.78 11.44
C VAL A 241 3.96 1.15 10.29
N HIS A 242 2.71 1.58 10.09
CA HIS A 242 1.89 1.11 8.97
C HIS A 242 2.49 1.52 7.61
N ASP A 243 2.97 2.76 7.49
CA ASP A 243 3.66 3.24 6.30
C ASP A 243 4.97 2.47 6.04
N LEU A 244 5.72 2.13 7.10
CA LEU A 244 6.91 1.28 7.02
C LEU A 244 6.57 -0.12 6.49
N LEU A 245 5.56 -0.78 7.05
CA LEU A 245 5.12 -2.11 6.61
C LEU A 245 4.65 -2.09 5.15
N ALA A 246 3.89 -1.07 4.76
CA ALA A 246 3.44 -0.91 3.39
C ALA A 246 4.60 -0.71 2.41
N LYS A 247 5.65 0.06 2.77
CA LYS A 247 6.85 0.22 1.90
C LYS A 247 7.67 -1.06 1.74
N LEU A 248 7.62 -1.96 2.72
CA LEU A 248 8.32 -3.24 2.71
C LEU A 248 7.47 -4.37 2.10
N ALA A 249 6.19 -4.11 1.82
CA ALA A 249 5.21 -5.10 1.37
C ALA A 249 5.70 -5.93 0.18
N TRP A 250 6.22 -5.25 -0.85
CA TRP A 250 6.76 -5.89 -2.06
C TRP A 250 7.93 -6.85 -1.78
N ASP A 251 8.70 -6.62 -0.71
CA ASP A 251 9.87 -7.45 -0.40
C ASP A 251 9.52 -8.65 0.49
N PHE A 252 8.33 -8.70 1.10
CA PHE A 252 7.94 -9.79 1.99
C PHE A 252 7.68 -11.11 1.25
N SER A 253 7.95 -12.21 1.95
CA SER A 253 7.53 -13.55 1.50
C SER A 253 6.03 -13.78 1.75
N PRO A 254 5.41 -14.78 1.10
CA PRO A 254 4.02 -15.14 1.34
C PRO A 254 3.72 -15.46 2.81
N GLU A 255 4.62 -16.14 3.51
CA GLU A 255 4.47 -16.48 4.93
C GLU A 255 4.51 -15.23 5.84
N GLN A 256 5.30 -14.23 5.45
CA GLN A 256 5.40 -12.96 6.17
C GLN A 256 4.13 -12.12 5.98
N LEU A 257 3.58 -12.07 4.76
CA LEU A 257 2.30 -11.43 4.47
C LEU A 257 1.14 -12.14 5.20
N GLU A 258 1.14 -13.47 5.24
CA GLU A 258 0.14 -14.25 5.97
C GLU A 258 0.14 -13.91 7.46
N GLN A 259 1.31 -13.77 8.07
CA GLN A 259 1.38 -13.37 9.46
C GLN A 259 0.85 -11.94 9.69
N LEU A 260 1.16 -10.99 8.80
CA LEU A 260 0.61 -9.63 8.89
C LEU A 260 -0.91 -9.64 8.77
N PHE A 261 -1.47 -10.55 7.96
CA PHE A 261 -2.91 -10.77 7.87
C PHE A 261 -3.50 -11.26 9.20
N ASP A 262 -2.84 -12.19 9.88
CA ASP A 262 -3.29 -12.67 11.19
C ASP A 262 -3.24 -11.56 12.25
N CYS A 263 -2.16 -10.77 12.29
CA CYS A 263 -2.04 -9.60 13.16
C CYS A 263 -3.14 -8.56 12.88
N PHE A 264 -3.49 -8.34 11.61
CA PHE A 264 -4.61 -7.51 11.22
C PHE A 264 -5.92 -8.06 11.78
N ARG A 265 -6.21 -9.36 11.65
CA ARG A 265 -7.48 -9.97 12.12
C ARG A 265 -7.64 -9.83 13.63
N GLU A 266 -6.57 -10.07 14.37
CA GLU A 266 -6.58 -9.88 15.83
C GLU A 266 -6.84 -8.42 16.21
N SER A 267 -6.17 -7.49 15.54
CA SER A 267 -6.31 -6.05 15.77
C SER A 267 -7.71 -5.54 15.39
N TRP A 268 -8.28 -6.07 14.31
CA TRP A 268 -9.60 -5.69 13.77
C TRP A 268 -10.73 -5.86 14.80
N THR A 269 -10.70 -6.97 15.54
CA THR A 269 -11.71 -7.27 16.57
C THR A 269 -11.72 -6.27 17.72
N LYS A 270 -10.55 -5.72 18.08
CA LYS A 270 -10.37 -4.80 19.22
C LYS A 270 -10.34 -3.33 18.80
N ALA A 271 -10.24 -3.03 17.51
CA ALA A 271 -10.02 -1.69 16.98
C ALA A 271 -11.27 -0.80 17.10
N SER A 272 -11.03 0.48 17.42
CA SER A 272 -12.01 1.57 17.33
C SER A 272 -12.37 1.93 15.88
N LYS A 273 -13.43 2.72 15.66
CA LYS A 273 -13.86 3.17 14.31
C LYS A 273 -12.70 3.77 13.50
N LYS A 274 -11.99 4.75 14.05
CA LYS A 274 -10.85 5.42 13.40
C LYS A 274 -9.68 4.48 13.12
N GLN A 275 -9.45 3.50 14.00
CA GLN A 275 -8.39 2.50 13.79
C GLN A 275 -8.76 1.51 12.68
N ARG A 276 -10.03 1.11 12.57
CA ARG A 276 -10.51 0.25 11.48
C ARG A 276 -10.29 0.88 10.11
N GLU A 277 -10.57 2.17 9.94
CA GLU A 277 -10.33 2.89 8.68
C GLU A 277 -8.85 2.81 8.25
N LYS A 278 -7.92 3.00 9.21
CA LYS A 278 -6.48 2.92 8.94
C LYS A 278 -5.99 1.51 8.68
N LEU A 279 -6.57 0.53 9.37
CA LEU A 279 -6.27 -0.88 9.15
C LEU A 279 -6.73 -1.31 7.75
N LEU A 280 -7.91 -0.85 7.29
CA LEU A 280 -8.38 -1.09 5.92
C LEU A 280 -7.43 -0.48 4.88
N GLU A 281 -6.93 0.73 5.13
CA GLU A 281 -5.96 1.36 4.23
C GLU A 281 -4.62 0.61 4.18
N LEU A 282 -4.13 0.12 5.33
CA LEU A 282 -2.92 -0.69 5.39
C LEU A 282 -3.09 -2.02 4.66
N ILE A 283 -4.15 -2.78 4.95
CA ILE A 283 -4.35 -4.10 4.37
C ILE A 283 -4.55 -4.01 2.85
N ARG A 284 -5.17 -2.93 2.37
CA ARG A 284 -5.25 -2.60 0.95
C ARG A 284 -3.87 -2.45 0.32
N ARG A 285 -2.99 -1.62 0.91
CA ARG A 285 -1.63 -1.41 0.38
C ARG A 285 -0.79 -2.69 0.41
N LEU A 286 -0.92 -3.51 1.46
CA LEU A 286 -0.26 -4.81 1.55
C LEU A 286 -0.72 -5.79 0.45
N ALA A 287 -2.02 -5.77 0.13
CA ALA A 287 -2.58 -6.59 -0.95
C ALA A 287 -2.22 -6.07 -2.36
N GLU A 288 -2.09 -4.75 -2.53
CA GLU A 288 -1.66 -4.15 -3.80
C GLU A 288 -0.23 -4.57 -4.17
N ASP A 289 0.68 -4.58 -3.19
CA ASP A 289 2.09 -4.92 -3.42
C ASP A 289 2.40 -6.44 -3.32
N ASP A 290 1.38 -7.31 -3.26
CA ASP A 290 1.55 -8.76 -3.25
C ASP A 290 1.87 -9.32 -4.64
N LYS A 291 3.05 -9.91 -4.78
CA LYS A 291 3.56 -10.50 -6.03
C LYS A 291 2.83 -11.77 -6.45
N GLU A 292 2.43 -12.60 -5.49
CA GLU A 292 1.87 -13.93 -5.75
C GLU A 292 0.34 -13.93 -5.78
N GLY A 293 -0.29 -12.89 -5.23
CA GLY A 293 -1.74 -12.70 -5.21
C GLY A 293 -2.46 -13.53 -4.13
N LEU A 294 -1.75 -14.32 -3.34
CA LEU A 294 -2.32 -15.12 -2.24
C LEU A 294 -2.90 -14.22 -1.13
N MET A 295 -2.14 -13.19 -0.74
CA MET A 295 -2.59 -12.18 0.20
C MET A 295 -3.72 -11.36 -0.41
N ALA A 296 -3.59 -10.95 -1.67
CA ALA A 296 -4.64 -10.20 -2.36
C ALA A 296 -5.98 -10.95 -2.35
N ASN A 297 -5.99 -12.26 -2.65
CA ASN A 297 -7.20 -13.08 -2.61
C ASN A 297 -7.82 -13.18 -1.20
N LYS A 298 -7.00 -13.40 -0.16
CA LYS A 298 -7.48 -13.43 1.24
C LYS A 298 -8.08 -12.08 1.66
N VAL A 299 -7.45 -10.98 1.24
CA VAL A 299 -7.93 -9.62 1.55
C VAL A 299 -9.22 -9.31 0.78
N LEU A 300 -9.35 -9.73 -0.48
CA LEU A 300 -10.61 -9.58 -1.21
C LEU A 300 -11.77 -10.31 -0.52
N GLU A 301 -11.57 -11.57 -0.10
CA GLU A 301 -12.57 -12.33 0.67
C GLU A 301 -12.92 -11.66 2.01
N LEU A 302 -11.92 -11.15 2.73
CA LEU A 302 -12.13 -10.42 3.97
C LEU A 302 -12.98 -9.15 3.74
N LEU A 303 -12.62 -8.33 2.76
CA LEU A 303 -13.34 -7.09 2.44
C LEU A 303 -14.77 -7.38 1.99
N TRP A 304 -14.98 -8.48 1.26
CA TRP A 304 -16.30 -8.95 0.89
C TRP A 304 -17.13 -9.35 2.11
N ASN A 305 -16.56 -10.13 3.03
CA ASN A 305 -17.26 -10.52 4.25
C ASN A 305 -17.60 -9.30 5.14
N ILE A 306 -16.72 -8.29 5.19
CA ILE A 306 -16.98 -7.03 5.90
C ILE A 306 -18.15 -6.27 5.28
N SER A 307 -18.26 -6.23 3.94
CA SER A 307 -19.38 -5.54 3.28
C SER A 307 -20.75 -6.20 3.55
N HIS A 308 -20.74 -7.51 3.84
CA HIS A 308 -21.96 -8.28 4.10
C HIS A 308 -22.41 -8.22 5.57
N ASP A 309 -21.53 -7.88 6.50
CA ASP A 309 -21.83 -7.90 7.94
C ASP A 309 -22.57 -6.63 8.41
N LYS A 310 -23.84 -6.83 8.82
CA LYS A 310 -24.79 -5.80 9.30
C LYS A 310 -24.30 -5.00 10.50
N LEU A 311 -23.29 -5.48 11.22
CA LEU A 311 -22.73 -4.79 12.39
C LEU A 311 -21.84 -3.60 12.02
N PHE A 312 -21.33 -3.53 10.78
CA PHE A 312 -20.47 -2.44 10.38
C PHE A 312 -21.26 -1.21 9.86
N PRO A 313 -20.86 0.02 10.27
CA PRO A 313 -21.35 1.27 9.70
C PRO A 313 -21.10 1.35 8.20
N ASN A 314 -21.96 2.10 7.50
CA ASN A 314 -21.88 2.28 6.04
C ASN A 314 -20.52 2.83 5.60
N GLU A 315 -19.88 3.71 6.37
CA GLU A 315 -18.57 4.27 5.98
C GLU A 315 -17.46 3.21 5.90
N ILE A 316 -17.47 2.21 6.80
CA ILE A 316 -16.48 1.12 6.79
C ILE A 316 -16.73 0.20 5.59
N ILE A 317 -18.00 -0.03 5.25
CA ILE A 317 -18.39 -0.86 4.12
C ILE A 317 -18.02 -0.19 2.80
N ASP A 318 -18.30 1.10 2.66
CA ASP A 318 -17.93 1.88 1.47
C ASP A 318 -16.41 1.88 1.29
N GLN A 319 -15.64 2.01 2.38
CA GLN A 319 -14.18 1.86 2.35
C GLN A 319 -13.74 0.45 1.95
N ALA A 320 -14.39 -0.59 2.48
CA ALA A 320 -14.08 -1.98 2.14
C ALA A 320 -14.36 -2.28 0.65
N LEU A 321 -15.49 -1.82 0.12
CA LEU A 321 -15.87 -1.96 -1.29
C LEU A 321 -14.93 -1.17 -2.21
N ALA A 322 -14.55 0.05 -1.82
CA ALA A 322 -13.57 0.86 -2.55
C ALA A 322 -12.18 0.20 -2.55
N ALA A 323 -11.74 -0.36 -1.42
CA ALA A 323 -10.50 -1.12 -1.33
C ALA A 323 -10.55 -2.39 -2.19
N HIS A 324 -11.66 -3.12 -2.15
CA HIS A 324 -11.89 -4.32 -2.97
C HIS A 324 -11.79 -4.00 -4.46
N LEU A 325 -12.40 -2.89 -4.90
CA LEU A 325 -12.34 -2.41 -6.27
C LEU A 325 -10.91 -2.07 -6.71
N LYS A 326 -10.14 -1.40 -5.84
CA LYS A 326 -8.74 -1.03 -6.11
C LYS A 326 -7.82 -2.24 -6.19
N ILE A 327 -7.95 -3.22 -5.29
CA ILE A 327 -7.13 -4.45 -5.34
C ILE A 327 -7.40 -5.24 -6.63
N LEU A 328 -8.67 -5.34 -7.04
CA LEU A 328 -9.03 -5.95 -8.33
C LEU A 328 -8.46 -5.19 -9.53
N ASP A 329 -8.20 -3.89 -9.42
CA ASP A 329 -7.58 -3.12 -10.49
C ASP A 329 -6.05 -3.15 -10.46
N TYR A 330 -5.44 -3.16 -9.29
CA TYR A 330 -3.99 -3.08 -9.17
C TYR A 330 -3.29 -4.42 -9.35
N SER A 331 -3.97 -5.54 -9.10
CA SER A 331 -3.37 -6.88 -9.18
C SER A 331 -2.61 -7.07 -10.49
N CYS A 332 -1.27 -7.00 -10.43
CA CYS A 332 -0.31 -7.27 -11.51
C CYS A 332 -0.32 -8.75 -11.96
N LEU A 333 -1.39 -9.48 -11.65
CA LEU A 333 -1.50 -10.92 -11.80
C LEU A 333 -1.79 -11.29 -13.26
N PRO A 334 -1.18 -12.36 -13.78
CA PRO A 334 -1.48 -12.90 -15.11
C PRO A 334 -2.96 -13.25 -15.32
N GLU A 335 -3.73 -13.44 -14.24
CA GLU A 335 -5.15 -13.84 -14.24
C GLU A 335 -6.13 -12.74 -13.76
N LYS A 336 -5.72 -11.46 -13.73
CA LYS A 336 -6.55 -10.33 -13.24
C LYS A 336 -7.99 -10.35 -13.79
N GLU A 337 -8.16 -10.56 -15.10
CA GLU A 337 -9.47 -10.63 -15.73
C GLU A 337 -10.30 -11.81 -15.21
N LYS A 338 -9.71 -13.00 -15.11
CA LYS A 338 -10.39 -14.20 -14.61
C LYS A 338 -10.90 -14.02 -13.19
N THR A 339 -10.10 -13.39 -12.32
CA THR A 339 -10.51 -13.06 -10.95
C THR A 339 -11.67 -12.05 -10.93
N LYS A 340 -11.63 -10.99 -11.75
CA LYS A 340 -12.77 -10.06 -11.88
C LYS A 340 -14.03 -10.80 -12.33
N LEU A 341 -13.91 -11.69 -13.31
CA LEU A 341 -15.04 -12.46 -13.84
C LEU A 341 -15.61 -13.43 -12.79
N SER A 342 -14.79 -14.08 -11.97
CA SER A 342 -15.29 -14.94 -10.89
C SER A 342 -16.01 -14.16 -9.79
N TRP A 343 -15.55 -12.94 -9.49
CA TRP A 343 -16.25 -12.05 -8.55
C TRP A 343 -17.60 -11.58 -9.10
N ILE A 344 -17.65 -11.21 -10.38
CA ILE A 344 -18.91 -10.89 -11.06
C ILE A 344 -19.87 -12.09 -11.02
N ASP A 345 -19.37 -13.29 -11.32
CA ASP A 345 -20.19 -14.52 -11.29
C ASP A 345 -20.76 -14.77 -9.88
N ARG A 346 -19.96 -14.57 -8.83
CA ARG A 346 -20.41 -14.69 -7.43
C ARG A 346 -21.48 -13.65 -7.07
N MET A 347 -21.24 -12.38 -7.42
CA MET A 347 -22.21 -11.29 -7.21
C MET A 347 -23.54 -11.60 -7.92
N MET A 348 -23.48 -12.23 -9.10
CA MET A 348 -24.67 -12.64 -9.82
C MET A 348 -25.46 -13.75 -9.12
N GLU A 349 -24.79 -14.69 -8.48
CA GLU A 349 -25.48 -15.73 -7.70
C GLU A 349 -26.15 -15.16 -6.44
N GLU A 350 -25.52 -14.19 -5.77
CA GLU A 350 -26.14 -13.48 -4.64
C GLU A 350 -27.41 -12.72 -5.07
N VAL A 351 -27.38 -12.03 -6.21
CA VAL A 351 -28.56 -11.34 -6.76
C VAL A 351 -29.69 -12.33 -7.08
N LYS A 352 -29.37 -13.49 -7.66
CA LYS A 352 -30.36 -14.55 -7.93
C LYS A 352 -30.96 -15.14 -6.65
N GLN A 353 -30.21 -15.16 -5.55
CA GLN A 353 -30.66 -15.64 -4.24
C GLN A 353 -31.36 -14.56 -3.40
N ASP A 354 -31.55 -13.35 -3.95
CA ASP A 354 -32.09 -12.18 -3.27
C ASP A 354 -31.32 -11.80 -1.99
N GLN A 355 -30.00 -12.01 -2.00
CA GLN A 355 -29.09 -11.69 -0.90
C GLN A 355 -28.18 -10.52 -1.27
N HIS A 356 -28.08 -9.54 -0.37
CA HIS A 356 -27.15 -8.40 -0.50
C HIS A 356 -27.21 -7.66 -1.84
N VAL A 357 -28.36 -7.72 -2.53
CA VAL A 357 -28.54 -7.33 -3.93
C VAL A 357 -27.92 -5.97 -4.25
N ILE A 358 -28.21 -4.94 -3.45
CA ILE A 358 -27.74 -3.57 -3.73
C ILE A 358 -26.22 -3.46 -3.68
N ILE A 359 -25.57 -4.14 -2.74
CA ILE A 359 -24.10 -4.14 -2.62
C ILE A 359 -23.50 -4.81 -3.85
N SER A 360 -24.03 -5.98 -4.22
CA SER A 360 -23.55 -6.76 -5.36
C SER A 360 -23.75 -6.02 -6.69
N LEU A 361 -24.88 -5.33 -6.88
CA LEU A 361 -25.13 -4.51 -8.08
C LEU A 361 -24.20 -3.29 -8.16
N LYS A 362 -24.01 -2.56 -7.05
CA LYS A 362 -23.06 -1.43 -7.01
C LYS A 362 -21.66 -1.89 -7.36
N GLN A 363 -21.17 -2.92 -6.68
CA GLN A 363 -19.81 -3.39 -6.88
C GLN A 363 -19.60 -3.96 -8.29
N MET A 364 -20.56 -4.72 -8.81
CA MET A 364 -20.51 -5.25 -10.17
C MET A 364 -20.45 -4.13 -11.21
N ARG A 365 -21.25 -3.06 -11.04
CA ARG A 365 -21.20 -1.89 -11.93
C ARG A 365 -19.80 -1.29 -11.97
N GLU A 366 -19.22 -1.02 -10.81
CA GLU A 366 -17.89 -0.41 -10.71
C GLU A 366 -16.82 -1.32 -11.32
N ILE A 367 -16.87 -2.64 -11.09
CA ILE A 367 -15.95 -3.59 -11.73
C ILE A 367 -16.10 -3.57 -13.26
N CYS A 368 -17.32 -3.53 -13.79
CA CYS A 368 -17.56 -3.44 -15.24
C CYS A 368 -16.96 -2.17 -15.86
N THR A 369 -16.96 -1.03 -15.14
CA THR A 369 -16.36 0.22 -15.65
C THR A 369 -14.84 0.16 -15.80
N GLN A 370 -14.17 -0.74 -15.08
CA GLN A 370 -12.71 -0.95 -15.21
C GLN A 370 -12.30 -1.62 -16.51
N PHE A 371 -13.23 -2.20 -17.27
CA PHE A 371 -12.96 -2.75 -18.61
C PHE A 371 -12.97 -1.63 -19.65
N SER A 372 -12.12 -1.75 -20.67
CA SER A 372 -11.89 -0.69 -21.65
C SER A 372 -13.12 -0.39 -22.51
N ASP A 373 -13.31 0.90 -22.80
CA ASP A 373 -14.27 1.38 -23.80
C ASP A 373 -13.62 1.39 -25.18
N HIS A 374 -14.29 0.80 -26.17
CA HIS A 374 -13.75 0.56 -27.51
C HIS A 374 -13.46 1.81 -28.36
N ALA A 375 -13.55 3.03 -27.83
CA ALA A 375 -13.66 4.23 -28.66
C ALA A 375 -12.32 4.86 -29.14
N TYR A 376 -11.14 4.51 -28.59
CA TYR A 376 -9.91 5.30 -28.88
C TYR A 376 -8.63 4.53 -29.21
N MET A 377 -8.60 3.20 -29.29
CA MET A 377 -7.35 2.47 -29.51
C MET A 377 -7.19 1.96 -30.95
N HIS A 378 -7.04 2.88 -31.90
CA HIS A 378 -6.74 2.51 -33.29
C HIS A 378 -5.25 2.30 -33.59
N ASN A 379 -4.33 2.47 -32.62
CA ASN A 379 -2.89 2.55 -32.90
C ASN A 379 -1.95 1.93 -31.84
N MET A 380 -2.24 0.74 -31.29
CA MET A 380 -1.15 -0.11 -30.77
C MET A 380 -1.36 -1.60 -31.02
N SER A 381 -0.23 -2.23 -31.29
CA SER A 381 0.06 -3.58 -31.77
C SER A 381 -0.47 -4.76 -30.95
N ARG A 382 -0.82 -5.82 -31.69
CA ARG A 382 -0.91 -7.26 -31.35
C ARG A 382 -0.27 -7.68 -30.01
N ILE A 383 -1.04 -7.61 -28.92
CA ILE A 383 -0.89 -8.40 -27.69
C ILE A 383 -2.33 -8.71 -27.24
N SER A 384 -2.61 -9.95 -26.79
CA SER A 384 -3.91 -10.52 -26.41
C SER A 384 -5.04 -9.50 -26.19
N TYR A 385 -6.07 -9.52 -27.03
CA TYR A 385 -7.18 -8.57 -26.96
C TYR A 385 -7.86 -8.64 -25.59
N PRO A 386 -7.79 -7.60 -24.75
CA PRO A 386 -8.48 -7.59 -23.46
C PRO A 386 -10.00 -7.64 -23.72
N LEU A 387 -10.73 -8.34 -22.84
CA LEU A 387 -12.17 -8.39 -22.89
C LEU A 387 -12.71 -6.95 -22.80
N ASN A 388 -13.48 -6.51 -23.80
CA ASN A 388 -14.03 -5.16 -23.81
C ASN A 388 -15.32 -5.11 -22.98
N ARG A 389 -15.75 -3.90 -22.58
CA ARG A 389 -16.94 -3.75 -21.73
C ARG A 389 -18.22 -4.29 -22.38
N ILE A 390 -18.36 -4.12 -23.70
CA ILE A 390 -19.55 -4.59 -24.44
C ILE A 390 -19.62 -6.12 -24.41
N SER A 391 -18.51 -6.81 -24.71
CA SER A 391 -18.43 -8.27 -24.74
C SER A 391 -18.54 -8.87 -23.34
N LEU A 392 -18.13 -8.15 -22.30
CA LEU A 392 -18.42 -8.52 -20.92
C LEU A 392 -19.92 -8.50 -20.63
N ILE A 393 -20.61 -7.45 -21.07
CA ILE A 393 -22.06 -7.32 -20.88
C ILE A 393 -22.82 -8.37 -21.71
N ASP A 394 -22.41 -8.61 -22.96
CA ASP A 394 -22.96 -9.68 -23.79
C ASP A 394 -22.78 -11.05 -23.10
N ARG A 395 -21.59 -11.31 -22.51
CA ARG A 395 -21.35 -12.53 -21.73
C ARG A 395 -22.28 -12.64 -20.52
N LEU A 396 -22.53 -11.53 -19.82
CA LEU A 396 -23.46 -11.48 -18.69
C LEU A 396 -24.89 -11.79 -19.12
N GLU A 397 -25.32 -11.26 -20.26
CA GLU A 397 -26.65 -11.54 -20.83
C GLU A 397 -26.75 -12.99 -21.34
N ASP A 398 -25.71 -13.52 -21.98
CA ASP A 398 -25.68 -14.88 -22.48
C ASP A 398 -25.68 -15.92 -21.35
N LYS A 399 -24.80 -15.74 -20.36
CA LYS A 399 -24.60 -16.70 -19.27
C LYS A 399 -25.62 -16.56 -18.15
N HIS A 400 -25.93 -15.34 -17.72
CA HIS A 400 -26.76 -15.11 -16.54
C HIS A 400 -28.14 -14.53 -16.86
N LYS A 401 -28.41 -14.15 -18.11
CA LYS A 401 -29.65 -13.44 -18.50
C LYS A 401 -29.86 -12.20 -17.61
N ILE A 402 -28.82 -11.37 -17.50
CA ILE A 402 -28.73 -10.28 -16.53
C ILE A 402 -29.98 -9.37 -16.56
N THR A 403 -30.44 -8.97 -17.74
CA THR A 403 -31.60 -8.08 -17.90
C THR A 403 -32.86 -8.69 -17.28
N ARG A 404 -33.05 -10.00 -17.48
CA ARG A 404 -34.15 -10.77 -16.89
C ARG A 404 -34.04 -10.81 -15.36
N VAL A 405 -32.88 -11.23 -14.85
CA VAL A 405 -32.63 -11.41 -13.42
C VAL A 405 -32.87 -10.10 -12.65
N ILE A 406 -32.38 -8.97 -13.14
CA ILE A 406 -32.58 -7.67 -12.48
C ILE A 406 -34.04 -7.23 -12.51
N THR A 407 -34.72 -7.42 -13.65
CA THR A 407 -36.13 -7.07 -13.80
C THR A 407 -37.03 -7.91 -12.89
N GLU A 408 -36.83 -9.23 -12.88
CA GLU A 408 -37.57 -10.16 -12.03
C GLU A 408 -37.26 -9.91 -10.54
N ASN A 409 -36.00 -9.65 -10.17
CA ASN A 409 -35.64 -9.33 -8.79
C ASN A 409 -36.31 -8.04 -8.30
N LEU A 410 -36.37 -6.99 -9.12
CA LEU A 410 -37.09 -5.76 -8.77
C LEU A 410 -38.59 -6.02 -8.60
N CYS A 411 -39.21 -6.80 -9.48
CA CYS A 411 -40.61 -7.17 -9.37
C CYS A 411 -40.90 -7.98 -8.10
N HIS A 412 -40.05 -8.97 -7.80
CA HIS A 412 -40.16 -9.78 -6.60
C HIS A 412 -40.02 -8.94 -5.32
N TYR A 413 -39.04 -8.04 -5.27
CA TYR A 413 -38.87 -7.10 -4.16
C TYR A 413 -40.12 -6.24 -3.94
N MET A 414 -40.69 -5.71 -5.02
CA MET A 414 -41.90 -4.88 -4.95
C MET A 414 -43.11 -5.67 -4.47
N GLU A 415 -43.31 -6.89 -4.96
CA GLU A 415 -44.37 -7.80 -4.53
C GLU A 415 -44.25 -8.15 -3.04
N ASN A 416 -43.05 -8.53 -2.59
CA ASN A 416 -42.79 -8.79 -1.17
C ASN A 416 -43.09 -7.56 -0.31
N THR A 417 -42.71 -6.37 -0.77
CA THR A 417 -42.98 -5.12 -0.04
C THR A 417 -44.48 -4.80 0.04
N ARG A 418 -45.26 -5.10 -1.02
CA ARG A 418 -46.73 -4.97 -1.00
C ARG A 418 -47.33 -5.93 0.04
N ASN A 419 -46.96 -7.21 0.00
CA ASN A 419 -47.46 -8.23 0.92
C ASN A 419 -47.15 -7.88 2.39
N CYS A 420 -45.91 -7.49 2.69
CA CYS A 420 -45.52 -7.10 4.05
C CYS A 420 -46.32 -5.89 4.57
N ARG A 421 -46.69 -4.94 3.69
CA ARG A 421 -47.49 -3.77 4.05
C ARG A 421 -48.94 -4.09 4.36
N GLU A 422 -49.53 -5.02 3.61
CA GLU A 422 -50.89 -5.51 3.88
C GLU A 422 -50.98 -6.16 5.27
N GLU A 423 -49.91 -6.84 5.70
CA GLU A 423 -49.84 -7.54 6.98
C GLU A 423 -49.55 -6.64 8.19
N THR A 424 -48.61 -5.68 8.08
CA THR A 424 -48.08 -4.97 9.27
C THR A 424 -48.91 -3.76 9.75
N LYS A 425 -49.90 -3.28 8.98
CA LYS A 425 -50.78 -2.10 9.26
C LYS A 425 -50.08 -0.77 9.61
N LYS A 426 -48.76 -0.75 9.89
CA LYS A 426 -47.96 0.42 10.22
C LYS A 426 -47.15 0.82 8.99
N ILE A 427 -47.68 1.80 8.26
CA ILE A 427 -47.13 2.31 7.01
C ILE A 427 -46.00 3.29 7.36
N LEU A 428 -44.75 2.84 7.30
CA LEU A 428 -43.59 3.73 7.35
C LEU A 428 -43.46 4.49 6.01
N PRO A 429 -42.96 5.74 6.02
CA PRO A 429 -42.61 6.46 4.81
C PRO A 429 -41.43 5.75 4.10
N PRO A 430 -41.27 5.95 2.77
CA PRO A 430 -40.27 5.22 1.99
C PRO A 430 -38.83 5.56 2.40
N GLU A 431 -38.58 6.73 2.99
CA GLU A 431 -37.29 7.13 3.53
C GLU A 431 -36.89 6.35 4.79
N ASP A 432 -37.88 5.92 5.59
CA ASP A 432 -37.67 5.25 6.89
C ASP A 432 -37.87 3.72 6.80
N TYR A 433 -38.22 3.20 5.63
CA TYR A 433 -38.40 1.77 5.40
C TYR A 433 -37.11 1.11 4.90
N TYR A 434 -36.43 0.36 5.77
CA TYR A 434 -35.15 -0.32 5.51
C TYR A 434 -35.32 -1.85 5.49
N PRO A 435 -35.75 -2.46 4.38
CA PRO A 435 -36.07 -3.90 4.32
C PRO A 435 -34.86 -4.80 4.58
N ASP A 436 -33.65 -4.36 4.20
CA ASP A 436 -32.39 -5.09 4.46
C ASP A 436 -31.63 -4.55 5.68
N GLY A 437 -32.15 -3.50 6.32
CA GLY A 437 -31.53 -2.77 7.41
C GLY A 437 -30.49 -1.72 7.00
N ARG A 438 -30.31 -1.46 5.69
CA ARG A 438 -29.25 -0.55 5.18
C ARG A 438 -29.71 0.45 4.14
N PHE A 439 -30.41 -0.01 3.11
CA PHE A 439 -30.88 0.83 2.03
C PHE A 439 -32.38 1.03 2.19
N ASN A 440 -32.81 2.29 2.18
CA ASN A 440 -34.23 2.61 2.27
C ASN A 440 -34.96 2.22 0.99
N HIS A 441 -36.29 2.25 1.02
CA HIS A 441 -37.11 1.83 -0.13
C HIS A 441 -36.73 2.53 -1.44
N ASN A 442 -36.52 3.85 -1.36
CA ASN A 442 -36.16 4.65 -2.53
C ASN A 442 -34.80 4.22 -3.11
N GLN A 443 -33.81 3.94 -2.26
CA GLN A 443 -32.50 3.44 -2.67
C GLN A 443 -32.59 2.04 -3.29
N GLN A 444 -33.44 1.16 -2.74
CA GLN A 444 -33.61 -0.20 -3.26
C GLN A 444 -34.10 -0.22 -4.72
N ILE A 445 -35.04 0.66 -5.07
CA ILE A 445 -35.53 0.80 -6.45
C ILE A 445 -34.47 1.50 -7.31
N ASN A 446 -33.97 2.64 -6.85
CA ASN A 446 -33.06 3.47 -7.63
C ASN A 446 -31.79 2.71 -8.04
N GLU A 447 -31.15 1.98 -7.14
CA GLU A 447 -29.89 1.28 -7.44
C GLU A 447 -30.09 0.12 -8.44
N ARG A 448 -31.23 -0.59 -8.38
CA ARG A 448 -31.59 -1.61 -9.38
C ARG A 448 -31.82 -0.99 -10.76
N LEU A 449 -32.55 0.12 -10.82
CA LEU A 449 -32.83 0.85 -12.05
C LEU A 449 -31.57 1.47 -12.67
N VAL A 450 -30.69 2.04 -11.84
CA VAL A 450 -29.40 2.58 -12.27
C VAL A 450 -28.51 1.48 -12.85
N PHE A 451 -28.46 0.31 -12.19
CA PHE A 451 -27.71 -0.83 -12.71
C PHE A 451 -28.29 -1.34 -14.04
N LEU A 452 -29.61 -1.47 -14.14
CA LEU A 452 -30.26 -1.90 -15.38
C LEU A 452 -29.98 -0.91 -16.53
N LYS A 453 -30.09 0.40 -16.27
CA LYS A 453 -29.73 1.44 -17.24
C LYS A 453 -28.28 1.32 -17.70
N PHE A 454 -27.36 1.10 -16.76
CA PHE A 454 -25.94 0.91 -17.06
C PHE A 454 -25.73 -0.25 -18.04
N ILE A 455 -26.32 -1.42 -17.78
CA ILE A 455 -26.20 -2.60 -18.64
C ILE A 455 -26.77 -2.33 -20.05
N LEU A 456 -27.93 -1.69 -20.15
CA LEU A 456 -28.55 -1.39 -21.44
C LEU A 456 -27.70 -0.40 -22.26
N LYS A 457 -27.22 0.67 -21.62
CA LYS A 457 -26.41 1.71 -22.26
C LYS A 457 -25.04 1.19 -22.70
N GLU A 458 -24.30 0.59 -21.77
CA GLU A 458 -22.93 0.14 -22.02
C GLU A 458 -22.89 -1.12 -22.89
N GLY A 459 -23.91 -1.99 -22.78
CA GLY A 459 -24.08 -3.17 -23.64
C GLY A 459 -24.65 -2.86 -25.02
N ARG A 460 -25.13 -1.63 -25.27
CA ARG A 460 -25.86 -1.24 -26.49
C ARG A 460 -27.04 -2.18 -26.80
N MET A 461 -27.74 -2.58 -25.75
CA MET A 461 -28.89 -3.48 -25.81
C MET A 461 -30.19 -2.69 -25.58
N ASN A 462 -31.25 -3.10 -26.26
CA ASN A 462 -32.59 -2.57 -26.02
C ASN A 462 -33.34 -3.47 -25.03
N LEU A 463 -34.14 -2.87 -24.17
CA LEU A 463 -35.03 -3.62 -23.28
C LEU A 463 -36.15 -4.26 -24.10
N CYS A 464 -36.38 -5.56 -23.91
CA CYS A 464 -37.47 -6.24 -24.61
C CYS A 464 -38.84 -5.76 -24.10
N PHE A 465 -39.88 -5.95 -24.93
CA PHE A 465 -41.24 -5.53 -24.59
C PHE A 465 -41.76 -6.13 -23.28
N ASP A 466 -41.49 -7.41 -23.02
CA ASP A 466 -41.99 -8.08 -21.82
C ASP A 466 -41.41 -7.46 -20.54
N PHE A 467 -40.09 -7.21 -20.49
CA PHE A 467 -39.46 -6.56 -19.35
C PHE A 467 -39.87 -5.09 -19.21
N THR A 468 -40.01 -4.38 -20.33
CA THR A 468 -40.54 -3.00 -20.36
C THR A 468 -41.93 -2.94 -19.71
N LYS A 469 -42.82 -3.85 -20.09
CA LYS A 469 -44.16 -3.98 -19.54
C LYS A 469 -44.13 -4.36 -18.06
N MET A 470 -43.29 -5.32 -17.66
CA MET A 470 -43.17 -5.74 -16.26
C MET A 470 -42.76 -4.58 -15.36
N LEU A 471 -41.73 -3.81 -15.74
CA LEU A 471 -41.27 -2.64 -14.96
C LEU A 471 -42.37 -1.58 -14.84
N TRP A 472 -43.07 -1.31 -15.94
CA TRP A 472 -44.16 -0.32 -15.95
C TRP A 472 -45.32 -0.72 -15.06
N ILE A 473 -45.80 -1.97 -15.16
CA ILE A 473 -46.88 -2.46 -14.30
C ILE A 473 -46.43 -2.39 -12.84
N THR A 474 -45.22 -2.85 -12.53
CA THR A 474 -44.71 -2.92 -11.16
C THR A 474 -44.52 -1.56 -10.51
N LEU A 475 -43.99 -0.56 -11.23
CA LEU A 475 -43.61 0.73 -10.65
C LEU A 475 -44.57 1.87 -10.96
N ALA A 476 -45.25 1.87 -12.11
CA ALA A 476 -46.14 2.97 -12.52
C ALA A 476 -47.63 2.67 -12.28
N GLU A 477 -48.09 1.47 -12.66
CA GLU A 477 -49.51 1.08 -12.48
C GLU A 477 -49.78 0.58 -11.05
N GLN A 478 -48.89 -0.22 -10.48
CA GLN A 478 -49.02 -0.83 -9.15
C GLN A 478 -47.87 -0.44 -8.18
N PRO A 479 -47.58 0.86 -7.99
CA PRO A 479 -46.54 1.27 -7.05
C PRO A 479 -46.90 0.94 -5.60
N VAL A 480 -45.89 0.78 -4.74
CA VAL A 480 -46.07 0.69 -3.29
C VAL A 480 -46.20 2.10 -2.70
N TYR A 481 -45.44 3.05 -3.22
CA TYR A 481 -45.42 4.46 -2.86
C TYR A 481 -45.54 5.35 -4.10
N PRO A 482 -46.10 6.56 -3.99
CA PRO A 482 -46.10 7.52 -5.09
C PRO A 482 -44.71 7.84 -5.66
N SER A 483 -43.67 7.79 -4.81
CA SER A 483 -42.27 7.97 -5.21
C SER A 483 -41.76 6.92 -6.20
N ASP A 484 -42.30 5.71 -6.18
CA ASP A 484 -41.89 4.62 -7.08
C ASP A 484 -42.27 4.95 -8.52
N ARG A 485 -43.47 5.53 -8.69
CA ARG A 485 -43.98 6.00 -9.97
C ARG A 485 -43.13 7.15 -10.50
N GLU A 486 -42.71 8.07 -9.65
CA GLU A 486 -41.81 9.16 -10.04
C GLU A 486 -40.44 8.64 -10.49
N GLN A 487 -39.87 7.66 -9.76
CA GLN A 487 -38.62 7.00 -10.17
C GLN A 487 -38.78 6.27 -11.50
N CYS A 488 -39.91 5.59 -11.71
CA CYS A 488 -40.25 4.93 -12.97
C CYS A 488 -40.28 5.92 -14.14
N PHE A 489 -41.01 7.03 -13.99
CA PHE A 489 -41.10 8.05 -15.04
C PHE A 489 -39.74 8.67 -15.36
N ARG A 490 -38.95 9.00 -14.34
CA ARG A 490 -37.59 9.52 -14.52
C ARG A 490 -36.72 8.52 -15.28
N TRP A 491 -36.75 7.26 -14.86
CA TRP A 491 -35.93 6.21 -15.48
C TRP A 491 -36.30 5.98 -16.94
N PHE A 492 -37.59 5.81 -17.25
CA PHE A 492 -38.03 5.64 -18.64
C PHE A 492 -37.70 6.84 -19.52
N ALA A 493 -37.83 8.06 -18.99
CA ALA A 493 -37.47 9.28 -19.69
C ALA A 493 -35.98 9.29 -20.07
N GLU A 494 -35.10 8.84 -19.16
CA GLU A 494 -33.66 8.73 -19.41
C GLU A 494 -33.31 7.61 -20.39
N ILE A 495 -34.00 6.46 -20.32
CA ILE A 495 -33.78 5.34 -21.24
C ILE A 495 -34.09 5.73 -22.69
N ILE A 496 -35.18 6.47 -22.94
CA ILE A 496 -35.53 6.93 -24.29
C ILE A 496 -34.43 7.81 -24.89
N ASP A 497 -33.85 8.69 -24.08
CA ASP A 497 -32.85 9.66 -24.53
C ASP A 497 -31.46 9.02 -24.71
N GLU A 498 -31.05 8.14 -23.79
CA GLU A 498 -29.68 7.62 -23.75
C GLU A 498 -29.48 6.26 -24.44
N VAL A 499 -30.51 5.41 -24.45
CA VAL A 499 -30.45 4.05 -25.00
C VAL A 499 -31.33 3.94 -26.24
N GLY A 500 -32.57 4.46 -26.14
CA GLY A 500 -33.61 4.28 -27.13
C GLY A 500 -34.38 2.97 -26.95
N PHE A 501 -35.47 2.85 -27.71
CA PHE A 501 -36.25 1.63 -27.85
C PHE A 501 -36.29 1.23 -29.32
N ASP A 502 -36.40 -0.07 -29.59
CA ASP A 502 -36.78 -0.48 -30.94
C ASP A 502 -38.18 0.05 -31.26
N PHE A 503 -38.39 0.41 -32.53
CA PHE A 503 -39.60 1.09 -32.96
C PHE A 503 -40.89 0.33 -32.60
N LYS A 504 -40.86 -1.00 -32.70
CA LYS A 504 -42.03 -1.84 -32.43
C LYS A 504 -42.35 -1.83 -30.93
N THR A 505 -41.38 -2.14 -30.08
CA THR A 505 -41.53 -2.12 -28.63
C THR A 505 -41.95 -0.75 -28.13
N GLY A 506 -41.28 0.32 -28.55
CA GLY A 506 -41.58 1.69 -28.11
C GLY A 506 -42.99 2.14 -28.50
N LYS A 507 -43.41 1.85 -29.74
CA LYS A 507 -44.77 2.16 -30.21
C LYS A 507 -45.83 1.34 -29.46
N ASP A 508 -45.65 0.02 -29.40
CA ASP A 508 -46.62 -0.87 -28.78
C ASP A 508 -46.76 -0.56 -27.28
N PHE A 509 -45.66 -0.26 -26.61
CA PHE A 509 -45.65 0.15 -25.21
C PHE A 509 -46.38 1.48 -25.00
N PHE A 510 -46.05 2.51 -25.80
CA PHE A 510 -46.69 3.81 -25.69
C PHE A 510 -48.20 3.73 -25.91
N GLN A 511 -48.64 2.95 -26.91
CA GLN A 511 -50.06 2.80 -27.25
C GLN A 511 -50.85 1.95 -26.27
N ASN A 512 -50.27 0.86 -25.79
CA ASN A 512 -51.00 -0.12 -25.01
C ASN A 512 -50.90 0.05 -23.50
N HIS A 513 -49.88 0.76 -23.01
CA HIS A 513 -49.62 0.97 -21.58
C HIS A 513 -49.62 2.45 -21.20
N PHE A 514 -48.69 3.25 -21.75
CA PHE A 514 -48.53 4.64 -21.32
C PHE A 514 -49.82 5.46 -21.55
N MET A 515 -50.39 5.41 -22.77
CA MET A 515 -51.63 6.15 -23.08
C MET A 515 -52.88 5.67 -22.32
N LYS A 516 -52.82 4.53 -21.66
CA LYS A 516 -53.92 4.01 -20.83
C LYS A 516 -53.77 4.37 -19.35
N LEU A 517 -52.67 5.00 -18.96
CA LEU A 517 -52.47 5.47 -17.59
C LEU A 517 -53.49 6.57 -17.27
N GLU A 518 -54.09 6.51 -16.09
CA GLU A 518 -55.08 7.51 -15.66
C GLU A 518 -54.44 8.91 -15.56
N PRO A 519 -55.03 9.95 -16.19
CA PRO A 519 -54.40 11.27 -16.28
C PRO A 519 -54.05 11.93 -14.94
N HIS A 520 -54.78 11.64 -13.86
CA HIS A 520 -54.49 12.21 -12.53
C HIS A 520 -53.20 11.66 -11.89
N LEU A 521 -52.68 10.54 -12.41
CA LEU A 521 -51.42 9.94 -11.97
C LEU A 521 -50.19 10.56 -12.67
N LEU A 522 -50.38 11.40 -13.69
CA LEU A 522 -49.31 12.05 -14.44
C LEU A 522 -48.81 13.29 -13.68
N THR A 523 -47.72 13.11 -12.93
CA THR A 523 -46.95 14.21 -12.34
C THR A 523 -46.14 14.95 -13.41
N ASP A 524 -45.45 16.04 -13.05
CA ASP A 524 -44.55 16.77 -13.97
C ASP A 524 -43.50 15.84 -14.61
N LEU A 525 -42.98 14.88 -13.84
CA LEU A 525 -42.06 13.84 -14.34
C LEU A 525 -42.76 12.88 -15.31
N GLY A 526 -44.01 12.51 -15.02
CA GLY A 526 -44.84 11.70 -15.90
C GLY A 526 -45.12 12.39 -17.23
N MET A 527 -45.44 13.68 -17.21
CA MET A 527 -45.66 14.50 -18.40
C MET A 527 -44.38 14.67 -19.23
N ASN A 528 -43.23 14.86 -18.59
CA ASN A 528 -41.93 14.88 -19.27
C ASN A 528 -41.64 13.52 -19.96
N CYS A 529 -41.86 12.42 -19.23
CA CYS A 529 -41.69 11.08 -19.78
C CYS A 529 -42.65 10.82 -20.97
N PHE A 530 -43.91 11.25 -20.85
CA PHE A 530 -44.90 11.18 -21.92
C PHE A 530 -44.45 11.96 -23.16
N ASP A 531 -44.00 13.20 -22.99
CA ASP A 531 -43.52 14.06 -24.07
C ASP A 531 -42.34 13.42 -24.83
N ARG A 532 -41.39 12.79 -24.11
CA ARG A 532 -40.28 12.05 -24.73
C ARG A 532 -40.75 10.85 -25.54
N PHE A 533 -41.65 10.03 -24.99
CA PHE A 533 -42.23 8.91 -25.75
C PHE A 533 -43.03 9.39 -26.97
N PHE A 534 -43.87 10.41 -26.78
CA PHE A 534 -44.65 11.02 -27.86
C PHE A 534 -43.74 11.53 -28.98
N LYS A 535 -42.64 12.20 -28.62
CA LYS A 535 -41.64 12.70 -29.57
C LYS A 535 -40.89 11.58 -30.27
N SER A 536 -40.39 10.59 -29.53
CA SER A 536 -39.63 9.47 -30.08
C SER A 536 -40.47 8.63 -31.05
N VAL A 537 -41.66 8.19 -30.62
CA VAL A 537 -42.55 7.33 -31.43
C VAL A 537 -43.07 8.06 -32.67
N ASN A 538 -43.49 9.32 -32.56
CA ASN A 538 -43.98 10.05 -33.72
C ASN A 538 -42.86 10.51 -34.66
N ALA A 539 -41.61 10.65 -34.19
CA ALA A 539 -40.46 10.89 -35.05
C ALA A 539 -40.16 9.67 -35.90
N GLN A 540 -40.14 8.48 -35.28
CA GLN A 540 -39.95 7.22 -35.99
C GLN A 540 -41.12 6.88 -36.95
N LEU A 541 -42.34 7.37 -36.66
CA LEU A 541 -43.50 7.29 -37.57
C LEU A 541 -43.50 8.34 -38.70
N ASN A 542 -42.49 9.20 -38.79
CA ASN A 542 -42.43 10.35 -39.72
C ASN A 542 -43.65 11.30 -39.61
N LYS A 543 -44.25 11.39 -38.42
CA LYS A 543 -45.38 12.29 -38.13
C LYS A 543 -44.95 13.67 -37.66
N PHE A 544 -43.67 13.84 -37.30
CA PHE A 544 -43.10 15.17 -37.09
C PHE A 544 -42.52 15.73 -38.39
N LEU A 545 -42.93 16.95 -38.72
CA LEU A 545 -42.23 17.77 -39.70
C LEU A 545 -41.06 18.47 -38.98
N PRO A 546 -39.78 18.21 -39.33
CA PRO A 546 -38.67 18.91 -38.72
C PRO A 546 -38.78 20.41 -39.02
N LYS A 547 -38.80 21.26 -37.98
CA LYS A 547 -38.63 22.70 -38.17
C LYS A 547 -37.26 22.92 -38.83
N ARG A 548 -37.24 23.58 -40.00
CA ARG A 548 -36.06 23.89 -40.85
C ARG A 548 -34.85 24.59 -40.18
N ARG A 549 -34.81 24.76 -38.85
CA ARG A 549 -33.74 25.49 -38.13
C ARG A 549 -33.04 24.74 -36.99
N SER A 550 -33.26 23.45 -36.83
CA SER A 550 -32.49 22.63 -35.88
C SER A 550 -31.85 21.44 -36.57
N MET A 551 -30.97 21.72 -37.54
CA MET A 551 -29.87 20.80 -37.88
C MET A 551 -28.82 20.93 -36.78
N ARG A 552 -28.97 20.16 -35.71
CA ARG A 552 -27.86 19.65 -34.90
C ARG A 552 -28.40 18.49 -34.06
N LEU A 553 -27.79 17.33 -34.29
CA LEU A 553 -27.93 16.06 -33.57
C LEU A 553 -29.13 15.21 -34.00
N ILE A 554 -28.94 14.51 -35.12
CA ILE A 554 -29.38 13.12 -35.29
C ILE A 554 -28.13 12.27 -35.09
#